data_AF-A0AAW2RXW0-F1
#
_entry.id   AF-A0AAW2RXW0-F1
#
_cell.length_a   1.000
_cell.length_b   1.000
_cell.length_c   1.000
_cell.angle_alpha   90.00
_cell.angle_beta   90.00
_cell.angle_gamma   90.00
#
_symmetry.space_group_name_H-M   'P 1'
#
loop_
_entity.id
_entity.type
_entity.pdbx_description
1 polymer ?
#
loop_
_entity_poly.entity_id
_entity_poly.type
_entity_poly.pdbx_seq_one_letter_code
_entity_poly.pdbx_strand_id
1 'polypeptide(L)'
;MKYCYSCFHLLILCLLLLINTPASSICTIDTLPGFPGTLPFKLQTGYIGVGEEDEVQLFYYFIQSENDPHRDPLILWLNGEPGCSGPLAFDVEAFDGSLPSFVINPYSWTKIANIIFIDSPAGTGFSYATTSQGYTNSDNKTAEYNYSFLRKWLLNHPEFVKNRLYIAGDSYGGKIAPMVALEIAKGGVYDNELVIINSSEGKNVDEELKQGYIVGNSRTDANKDNNEKVPYAHRMALISDEHFELANSSCHGEYVNPDPENIQCLYALRLVKENYNYVTSYFWANNETVQEALHIKKCTSRIYENHILEPKCKFMSPRPNISQPLQHFLEDDPVDLLSLSKEEQPWCRNYNYVTSYVWANDETVQEALHIRKAAGHTAPEYKPRQCFTMIKRWLSLYPL
;
A
#
# COMPACT_ATOMS: atom_id res chain seq x y z
N MET A 1 52.38 38.91 0.56
CA MET A 1 51.00 38.87 1.09
C MET A 1 49.93 38.64 0.01
N LYS A 2 50.14 37.77 -0.99
CA LYS A 2 49.11 37.43 -2.01
C LYS A 2 48.63 35.98 -1.96
N TYR A 3 49.35 35.09 -1.28
CA TYR A 3 48.99 33.67 -1.17
C TYR A 3 48.02 33.36 -0.01
N CYS A 4 47.89 34.25 0.99
CA CYS A 4 47.03 34.01 2.16
C CYS A 4 45.52 34.15 1.84
N TYR A 5 45.16 35.07 0.93
CA TYR A 5 43.76 35.31 0.56
C TYR A 5 43.16 34.19 -0.30
N SER A 6 43.97 33.50 -1.10
CA SER A 6 43.50 32.39 -1.95
C SER A 6 43.17 31.14 -1.12
N CYS A 7 43.97 30.83 -0.10
CA CYS A 7 43.65 29.74 0.83
C CYS A 7 42.39 30.02 1.66
N PHE A 8 42.16 31.28 2.06
CA PHE A 8 40.97 31.66 2.84
C PHE A 8 39.68 31.52 2.02
N HIS A 9 39.69 31.90 0.74
CA HIS A 9 38.55 31.68 -0.15
C HIS A 9 38.31 30.21 -0.46
N LEU A 10 39.35 29.39 -0.61
CA LEU A 10 39.21 27.94 -0.81
C LEU A 10 38.62 27.26 0.43
N LEU A 11 39.00 27.70 1.63
CA LEU A 11 38.48 27.20 2.90
C LEU A 11 37.01 27.58 3.11
N ILE A 12 36.63 28.81 2.75
CA ILE A 12 35.22 29.26 2.78
C ILE A 12 34.39 28.50 1.75
N LEU A 13 34.92 28.24 0.55
CA LEU A 13 34.23 27.41 -0.45
C LEU A 13 34.05 25.97 0.05
N CYS A 14 35.06 25.38 0.68
CA CYS A 14 34.96 24.05 1.30
C CYS A 14 33.98 24.01 2.47
N LEU A 15 33.95 25.06 3.32
CA LEU A 15 32.95 25.19 4.38
C LEU A 15 31.53 25.37 3.83
N LEU A 16 31.35 26.16 2.76
CA LEU A 16 30.05 26.32 2.10
C LEU A 16 29.57 25.05 1.40
N LEU A 17 30.49 24.20 0.92
CA LEU A 17 30.17 22.87 0.38
C LEU A 17 29.82 21.86 1.49
N LEU A 18 30.31 22.03 2.72
CA LEU A 18 29.92 21.21 3.88
C LEU A 18 28.53 21.58 4.44
N ILE A 19 28.04 22.80 4.19
CA ILE A 19 26.73 23.29 4.69
C ILE A 19 25.56 22.85 3.77
N ASN A 20 25.84 22.39 2.54
CA ASN A 20 24.82 21.98 1.57
C ASN A 20 24.58 20.47 1.49
N THR A 21 24.99 19.69 2.50
CA THR A 21 24.41 18.36 2.65
C THR A 21 22.99 18.57 3.19
N PRO A 22 21.91 18.24 2.45
CA PRO A 22 20.62 18.10 3.10
C PRO A 22 20.82 17.01 4.13
N ALA A 23 20.88 17.39 5.41
CA ALA A 23 20.85 16.45 6.49
C ALA A 23 19.54 15.68 6.32
N SER A 24 19.62 14.45 5.80
CA SER A 24 18.50 13.53 5.85
C SER A 24 18.23 13.34 7.33
N SER A 25 17.15 13.95 7.84
CA SER A 25 16.79 13.86 9.24
C SER A 25 16.23 12.46 9.50
N ILE A 26 17.11 11.47 9.50
CA ILE A 26 16.80 10.13 10.03
C ILE A 26 16.43 10.36 11.49
N CYS A 27 15.17 10.12 11.84
CA CYS A 27 14.73 10.27 13.22
C CYS A 27 14.42 8.91 13.80
N THR A 28 15.03 8.62 14.95
CA THR A 28 14.72 7.42 15.72
C THR A 28 13.56 7.73 16.65
N ILE A 29 12.53 6.89 16.62
CA ILE A 29 11.31 7.04 17.38
C ILE A 29 11.37 6.10 18.58
N ASP A 30 11.46 6.66 19.78
CA ASP A 30 11.48 5.89 21.03
C ASP A 30 10.09 5.71 21.63
N THR A 31 9.15 6.61 21.33
CA THR A 31 7.77 6.59 21.84
C THR A 31 6.81 6.93 20.73
N LEU A 32 5.65 6.26 20.69
CA LEU A 32 4.64 6.45 19.67
C LEU A 32 3.27 6.67 20.31
N PRO A 33 2.51 7.72 19.96
CA PRO A 33 1.17 7.89 20.49
C PRO A 33 0.30 6.65 20.19
N GLY A 34 -0.43 6.17 21.19
CA GLY A 34 -1.17 4.90 21.15
C GLY A 34 -0.39 3.70 21.69
N PHE A 35 0.94 3.79 21.88
CA PHE A 35 1.72 2.73 22.54
C PHE A 35 2.15 3.16 23.96
N PRO A 36 1.97 2.30 24.98
CA PRO A 36 2.36 2.64 26.34
C PRO A 36 3.89 2.58 26.54
N GLY A 37 4.51 3.73 26.78
CA GLY A 37 5.93 3.82 27.13
C GLY A 37 6.86 3.76 25.91
N THR A 38 8.10 3.30 26.15
CA THR A 38 9.12 3.18 25.11
C THR A 38 8.86 1.96 24.22
N LEU A 39 9.04 2.12 22.92
CA LEU A 39 8.91 1.03 21.95
C LEU A 39 9.94 -0.07 22.25
N PRO A 40 9.55 -1.35 22.22
CA PRO A 40 10.46 -2.48 22.48
C PRO A 40 11.34 -2.82 21.27
N PHE A 41 11.27 -2.04 20.19
CA PHE A 41 12.02 -2.20 18.95
C PHE A 41 12.48 -0.83 18.44
N LYS A 42 13.50 -0.82 17.58
CA LYS A 42 14.00 0.42 16.98
C LYS A 42 13.19 0.77 15.74
N LEU A 43 12.46 1.89 15.83
CA LEU A 43 11.72 2.49 14.74
C LEU A 43 12.45 3.74 14.26
N GLN A 44 12.57 3.88 12.94
CA GLN A 44 13.06 5.09 12.30
C GLN A 44 12.08 5.54 11.23
N THR A 45 11.91 6.85 11.07
CA THR A 45 11.10 7.43 10.00
C THR A 45 11.90 8.45 9.21
N GLY A 46 11.48 8.71 7.98
CA GLY A 46 12.11 9.75 7.18
C GLY A 46 11.54 9.87 5.77
N TYR A 47 12.17 10.75 5.00
CA TYR A 47 11.87 10.97 3.60
C TYR A 47 13.13 10.79 2.76
N ILE A 48 12.96 10.22 1.57
CA ILE A 48 14.00 10.20 0.54
C ILE A 48 13.44 10.83 -0.73
N GLY A 49 14.16 11.81 -1.25
CA GLY A 49 13.89 12.44 -2.53
C GLY A 49 14.26 11.53 -3.70
N VAL A 50 13.38 11.43 -4.69
CA VAL A 50 13.56 10.70 -5.94
C VAL A 50 12.99 11.51 -7.11
N GLY A 51 13.43 11.18 -8.32
CA GLY A 51 13.18 12.00 -9.51
C GLY A 51 14.41 12.78 -9.95
N GLU A 52 14.28 13.57 -11.01
CA GLU A 52 15.39 14.33 -11.61
C GLU A 52 15.93 15.41 -10.65
N GLU A 53 15.04 16.03 -9.87
CA GLU A 53 15.36 17.11 -8.94
C GLU A 53 14.83 16.84 -7.52
N ASP A 54 14.71 15.56 -7.16
CA ASP A 54 14.06 15.12 -5.92
C ASP A 54 12.61 15.65 -5.79
N GLU A 55 11.91 15.77 -6.91
CA GLU A 55 10.56 16.31 -6.97
C GLU A 55 9.50 15.39 -6.32
N VAL A 56 9.85 14.12 -6.08
CA VAL A 56 9.04 13.16 -5.33
C VAL A 56 9.74 12.84 -4.01
N GLN A 57 8.99 12.92 -2.91
CA GLN A 57 9.47 12.67 -1.55
C GLN A 57 8.75 11.44 -1.01
N LEU A 58 9.46 10.31 -0.96
CA LEU A 58 8.93 9.05 -0.46
C LEU A 58 9.16 8.94 1.04
N PHE A 59 8.08 8.89 1.81
CA PHE A 59 8.09 8.59 3.23
C PHE A 59 8.35 7.10 3.45
N TYR A 60 9.12 6.80 4.48
CA TYR A 60 9.34 5.44 4.92
C TYR A 60 9.33 5.37 6.45
N TYR A 61 9.03 4.18 6.94
CA TYR A 61 9.36 3.77 8.28
C TYR A 61 10.15 2.47 8.25
N PHE A 62 11.25 2.46 8.98
CA PHE A 62 12.22 1.39 9.05
C PHE A 62 12.23 0.79 10.44
N ILE A 63 12.16 -0.53 10.52
CA ILE A 63 12.20 -1.27 11.78
C ILE A 63 13.37 -2.25 11.72
N GLN A 64 14.30 -2.11 12.66
CA GLN A 64 15.43 -3.02 12.75
C GLN A 64 14.97 -4.40 13.26
N SER A 65 15.72 -5.44 12.87
CA SER A 65 15.49 -6.78 13.39
C SER A 65 15.55 -6.80 14.92
N GLU A 66 14.63 -7.49 15.56
CA GLU A 66 14.62 -7.72 17.00
C GLU A 66 15.67 -8.77 17.43
N ASN A 67 16.27 -9.49 16.47
CA ASN A 67 17.27 -10.53 16.71
C ASN A 67 18.71 -10.01 16.50
N ASP A 68 19.22 -9.99 15.25
CA ASP A 68 20.55 -9.45 14.93
C ASP A 68 20.47 -8.55 13.67
N PRO A 69 20.26 -7.23 13.84
CA PRO A 69 20.15 -6.29 12.72
C PRO A 69 21.31 -6.33 11.72
N HIS A 70 22.52 -6.69 12.15
CA HIS A 70 23.69 -6.69 11.26
C HIS A 70 23.81 -7.97 10.43
N ARG A 71 23.12 -9.04 10.82
CA ARG A 71 23.15 -10.34 10.12
C ARG A 71 21.84 -10.70 9.43
N ASP A 72 20.74 -10.24 10.00
CA ASP A 72 19.40 -10.53 9.50
C ASP A 72 19.14 -9.81 8.17
N PRO A 73 18.33 -10.40 7.27
CA PRO A 73 18.05 -9.81 5.97
C PRO A 73 17.45 -8.40 6.07
N LEU A 74 17.68 -7.60 5.03
CA LEU A 74 16.99 -6.34 4.77
C LEU A 74 15.87 -6.59 3.77
N ILE A 75 14.66 -6.14 4.09
CA ILE A 75 13.48 -6.28 3.23
C ILE A 75 12.96 -4.89 2.89
N LEU A 76 12.87 -4.57 1.61
CA LEU A 76 12.02 -3.46 1.15
C LEU A 76 10.61 -4.02 0.91
N TRP A 77 9.64 -3.54 1.68
CA TRP A 77 8.26 -4.03 1.65
C TRP A 77 7.33 -3.05 0.93
N LEU A 78 6.70 -3.52 -0.15
CA LEU A 78 5.79 -2.78 -1.02
C LEU A 78 4.34 -3.26 -0.81
N ASN A 79 3.55 -2.51 -0.05
CA ASN A 79 2.13 -2.84 0.13
C ASN A 79 1.31 -2.59 -1.13
N GLY A 80 0.33 -3.45 -1.39
CA GLY A 80 -0.88 -3.11 -2.16
C GLY A 80 -2.01 -2.59 -1.26
N GLU A 81 -2.21 -3.19 -0.08
CA GLU A 81 -3.08 -2.77 1.03
C GLU A 81 -2.32 -2.96 2.37
N PRO A 82 -2.67 -2.29 3.48
CA PRO A 82 -1.96 -2.39 4.75
C PRO A 82 -2.16 -3.72 5.49
N GLY A 83 -1.22 -4.09 6.39
CA GLY A 83 -1.63 -4.68 7.67
C GLY A 83 -1.05 -6.00 8.20
N CYS A 84 -0.01 -6.65 7.65
CA CYS A 84 0.40 -7.96 8.20
C CYS A 84 1.85 -8.10 8.73
N SER A 85 2.80 -7.29 8.27
CA SER A 85 4.22 -7.61 8.47
C SER A 85 4.93 -6.84 9.60
N GLY A 86 4.27 -5.83 10.18
CA GLY A 86 4.84 -4.95 11.22
C GLY A 86 4.69 -5.47 12.66
N PRO A 87 5.43 -4.89 13.64
CA PRO A 87 5.43 -5.33 15.04
C PRO A 87 4.27 -4.78 15.89
N LEU A 88 3.52 -3.81 15.36
CA LEU A 88 2.35 -3.24 16.00
C LEU A 88 1.09 -3.54 15.18
N ALA A 89 0.00 -3.82 15.88
CA ALA A 89 -1.35 -3.84 15.33
C ALA A 89 -2.24 -2.92 16.17
N PHE A 90 -3.24 -2.29 15.55
CA PHE A 90 -4.22 -1.51 16.30
C PHE A 90 -5.08 -2.42 17.18
N ASP A 91 -5.36 -1.98 18.40
CA ASP A 91 -6.37 -2.60 19.26
C ASP A 91 -7.76 -2.15 18.79
N VAL A 92 -8.27 -2.85 17.78
CA VAL A 92 -9.58 -2.53 17.16
C VAL A 92 -10.73 -2.80 18.13
N GLU A 93 -10.57 -3.74 19.06
CA GLU A 93 -11.60 -4.09 20.05
C GLU A 93 -11.72 -3.00 21.13
N ALA A 94 -10.60 -2.39 21.53
CA ALA A 94 -10.59 -1.30 22.51
C ALA A 94 -10.87 0.10 21.91
N PHE A 95 -11.01 0.21 20.59
CA PHE A 95 -11.16 1.50 19.93
C PHE A 95 -12.53 2.14 20.20
N ASP A 96 -12.54 3.23 20.98
CA ASP A 96 -13.74 3.98 21.36
C ASP A 96 -14.01 5.22 20.49
N GLY A 97 -13.14 5.44 19.49
CA GLY A 97 -13.17 6.61 18.61
C GLY A 97 -12.19 7.72 18.95
N SER A 98 -11.49 7.61 20.07
CA SER A 98 -10.34 8.47 20.40
C SER A 98 -9.06 7.99 19.69
N LEU A 99 -7.90 8.51 20.08
CA LEU A 99 -6.62 8.04 19.52
C LEU A 99 -6.49 6.51 19.77
N PRO A 100 -6.37 5.68 18.72
CA PRO A 100 -6.32 4.24 18.89
C PRO A 100 -5.04 3.81 19.60
N SER A 101 -5.14 2.71 20.34
CA SER A 101 -4.00 2.08 20.99
C SER A 101 -3.40 0.94 20.16
N PHE A 102 -2.18 0.55 20.51
CA PHE A 102 -1.45 -0.53 19.85
C PHE A 102 -1.28 -1.74 20.76
N VAL A 103 -1.34 -2.92 20.14
CA VAL A 103 -0.89 -4.19 20.72
C VAL A 103 0.35 -4.70 19.97
N ILE A 104 1.21 -5.42 20.69
CA ILE A 104 2.38 -6.09 20.09
C ILE A 104 1.91 -7.27 19.23
N ASN A 105 2.44 -7.35 18.01
CA ASN A 105 2.28 -8.51 17.14
C ASN A 105 3.38 -9.56 17.44
N PRO A 106 3.07 -10.68 18.10
CA PRO A 106 4.07 -11.71 18.40
C PRO A 106 4.54 -12.48 17.16
N TYR A 107 3.93 -12.28 16.00
CA TYR A 107 4.28 -12.94 14.73
C TYR A 107 4.95 -11.98 13.74
N SER A 108 5.46 -10.85 14.22
CA SER A 108 6.11 -9.87 13.36
C SER A 108 7.30 -10.46 12.60
N TRP A 109 7.44 -10.05 11.34
CA TRP A 109 8.60 -10.43 10.53
C TRP A 109 9.87 -9.72 10.99
N THR A 110 9.73 -8.62 11.75
CA THR A 110 10.88 -7.92 12.36
C THR A 110 11.60 -8.76 13.40
N LYS A 111 11.03 -9.89 13.83
CA LYS A 111 11.73 -10.86 14.67
C LYS A 111 12.98 -11.47 14.03
N ILE A 112 13.05 -11.47 12.70
CA ILE A 112 14.13 -12.12 11.93
C ILE A 112 14.61 -11.29 10.74
N ALA A 113 14.17 -10.03 10.61
CA ALA A 113 14.48 -9.20 9.45
C ALA A 113 14.45 -7.71 9.80
N ASN A 114 15.31 -6.94 9.15
CA ASN A 114 15.19 -5.49 9.06
C ASN A 114 14.20 -5.17 7.94
N ILE A 115 13.20 -4.33 8.20
CA ILE A 115 12.15 -4.08 7.21
C ILE A 115 11.97 -2.58 7.00
N ILE A 116 12.11 -2.15 5.74
CA ILE A 116 11.76 -0.81 5.27
C ILE A 116 10.37 -0.90 4.66
N PHE A 117 9.42 -0.22 5.29
CA PHE A 117 8.09 0.01 4.74
C PHE A 117 8.09 1.37 4.05
N ILE A 118 7.63 1.41 2.81
CA ILE A 118 7.64 2.62 1.99
C ILE A 118 6.24 2.98 1.53
N ASP A 119 5.90 4.24 1.67
CA ASP A 119 4.70 4.82 1.06
C ASP A 119 4.99 5.14 -0.40
N SER A 120 4.56 4.28 -1.32
CA SER A 120 4.82 4.44 -2.76
C SER A 120 3.59 4.07 -3.59
N PRO A 121 3.29 4.82 -4.68
CA PRO A 121 4.02 5.96 -5.23
C PRO A 121 3.66 7.29 -4.55
N ALA A 122 4.17 8.42 -5.08
CA ALA A 122 3.83 9.78 -4.64
C ALA A 122 2.31 9.95 -4.49
N GLY A 123 1.90 10.55 -3.37
CA GLY A 123 0.51 10.64 -2.95
C GLY A 123 0.19 9.65 -1.85
N THR A 124 0.70 8.41 -1.90
CA THR A 124 0.40 7.34 -0.92
C THR A 124 0.87 7.70 0.50
N GLY A 125 0.06 7.38 1.52
CA GLY A 125 0.37 7.65 2.92
C GLY A 125 0.85 9.09 3.16
N PHE A 126 2.09 9.24 3.63
CA PHE A 126 2.75 10.55 3.85
C PHE A 126 3.69 10.97 2.71
N SER A 127 3.82 10.19 1.65
CA SER A 127 4.62 10.53 0.47
C SER A 127 3.94 11.58 -0.40
N TYR A 128 4.71 12.51 -0.94
CA TYR A 128 4.18 13.62 -1.74
C TYR A 128 5.12 13.99 -2.88
N ALA A 129 4.63 14.79 -3.82
CA ALA A 129 5.46 15.44 -4.83
C ALA A 129 5.36 16.96 -4.71
N THR A 130 6.46 17.65 -5.03
CA THR A 130 6.55 19.12 -5.05
C THR A 130 6.07 19.70 -6.37
N THR A 131 5.91 18.86 -7.40
CA THR A 131 5.40 19.23 -8.72
C THR A 131 4.18 18.38 -9.08
N SER A 132 3.27 18.92 -9.91
CA SER A 132 2.12 18.15 -10.42
C SER A 132 2.55 16.94 -11.24
N GLN A 133 3.66 17.06 -11.99
CA GLN A 133 4.21 15.97 -12.81
C GLN A 133 4.79 14.82 -11.96
N GLY A 134 5.24 15.11 -10.74
CA GLY A 134 5.68 14.08 -9.79
C GLY A 134 4.56 13.16 -9.30
N TYR A 135 3.29 13.58 -9.42
CA TYR A 135 2.12 12.71 -9.16
C TYR A 135 1.71 11.86 -10.37
N THR A 136 2.27 12.11 -11.55
CA THR A 136 2.05 11.27 -12.73
C THR A 136 2.91 10.02 -12.61
N ASN A 137 2.25 8.87 -12.40
CA ASN A 137 2.90 7.61 -12.05
C ASN A 137 2.60 6.52 -13.10
N SER A 138 3.53 5.60 -13.28
CA SER A 138 3.37 4.35 -14.05
C SER A 138 4.08 3.23 -13.31
N ASP A 139 3.84 1.96 -13.67
CA ASP A 139 4.53 0.83 -13.04
C ASP A 139 6.06 0.96 -13.18
N ASN A 140 6.55 1.32 -14.37
CA ASN A 140 7.98 1.51 -14.64
C ASN A 140 8.56 2.65 -13.80
N LYS A 141 7.89 3.79 -13.77
CA LYS A 141 8.33 4.97 -13.01
C LYS A 141 8.33 4.70 -11.51
N THR A 142 7.33 3.96 -11.03
CA THR A 142 7.25 3.51 -9.64
C THR A 142 8.42 2.58 -9.30
N ALA A 143 8.74 1.62 -10.16
CA ALA A 143 9.89 0.73 -9.95
C ALA A 143 11.23 1.50 -9.93
N GLU A 144 11.43 2.43 -10.86
CA GLU A 144 12.60 3.30 -10.92
C GLU A 144 12.75 4.16 -9.66
N TYR A 145 11.67 4.79 -9.20
CA TYR A 145 11.67 5.57 -7.97
C TYR A 145 11.94 4.74 -6.72
N ASN A 146 11.40 3.52 -6.63
CA ASN A 146 11.71 2.61 -5.51
C ASN A 146 13.18 2.13 -5.55
N TYR A 147 13.75 1.90 -6.73
CA TYR A 147 15.17 1.60 -6.89
C TYR A 147 16.05 2.79 -6.44
N SER A 148 15.74 4.00 -6.92
CA SER A 148 16.44 5.23 -6.53
C SER A 148 16.34 5.49 -5.02
N PHE A 149 15.16 5.29 -4.45
CA PHE A 149 14.92 5.34 -3.01
C PHE A 149 15.87 4.40 -2.27
N LEU A 150 15.91 3.12 -2.65
CA LEU A 150 16.70 2.11 -1.94
C LEU A 150 18.20 2.41 -2.01
N ARG A 151 18.70 2.88 -3.17
CA ARG A 151 20.09 3.31 -3.30
C ARG A 151 20.43 4.44 -2.34
N LYS A 152 19.64 5.51 -2.34
CA LYS A 152 19.85 6.67 -1.45
C LYS A 152 19.69 6.28 0.01
N TRP A 153 18.78 5.36 0.32
CA TRP A 153 18.58 4.85 1.67
C TRP A 153 19.84 4.11 2.17
N LEU A 154 20.41 3.22 1.35
CA LEU A 154 21.63 2.48 1.68
C LEU A 154 22.87 3.37 1.79
N LEU A 155 22.94 4.46 1.02
CA LEU A 155 23.99 5.48 1.20
C LEU A 155 23.91 6.15 2.57
N ASN A 156 22.69 6.37 3.06
CA ASN A 156 22.45 6.97 4.37
C ASN A 156 22.53 5.96 5.54
N HIS A 157 22.49 4.65 5.25
CA HIS A 157 22.57 3.57 6.23
C HIS A 157 23.61 2.51 5.81
N PRO A 158 24.91 2.89 5.77
CA PRO A 158 25.98 2.03 5.24
C PRO A 158 26.14 0.71 6.01
N GLU A 159 25.67 0.64 7.25
CA GLU A 159 25.68 -0.58 8.08
C GLU A 159 24.81 -1.71 7.53
N PHE A 160 23.81 -1.41 6.68
CA PHE A 160 22.93 -2.41 6.09
C PHE A 160 23.35 -2.86 4.68
N VAL A 161 24.40 -2.27 4.09
CA VAL A 161 24.88 -2.60 2.73
C VAL A 161 25.30 -4.07 2.60
N LYS A 162 25.76 -4.69 3.69
CA LYS A 162 26.18 -6.10 3.70
C LYS A 162 25.03 -7.08 3.95
N ASN A 163 23.85 -6.60 4.34
CA ASN A 163 22.71 -7.46 4.62
C ASN A 163 22.20 -8.10 3.33
N ARG A 164 21.59 -9.27 3.49
CA ARG A 164 20.91 -9.96 2.38
C ARG A 164 19.64 -9.20 2.04
N LEU A 165 19.52 -8.72 0.81
CA LEU A 165 18.44 -7.84 0.38
C LEU A 165 17.34 -8.65 -0.32
N TYR A 166 16.09 -8.44 0.13
CA TYR A 166 14.89 -8.93 -0.54
C TYR A 166 13.95 -7.78 -0.87
N ILE A 167 13.33 -7.85 -2.05
CA ILE A 167 12.22 -6.97 -2.40
C ILE A 167 10.93 -7.75 -2.23
N ALA A 168 10.07 -7.33 -1.32
CA ALA A 168 8.82 -8.01 -1.03
C ALA A 168 7.64 -7.14 -1.40
N GLY A 169 6.56 -7.75 -1.89
CA GLY A 169 5.32 -7.03 -2.12
C GLY A 169 4.10 -7.93 -2.11
N ASP A 170 2.96 -7.34 -1.81
CA ASP A 170 1.67 -8.03 -1.75
C ASP A 170 0.66 -7.37 -2.70
N SER A 171 -0.29 -8.14 -3.22
CA SER A 171 -1.32 -7.65 -4.14
C SER A 171 -0.68 -6.91 -5.35
N TYR A 172 -1.04 -5.65 -5.61
CA TYR A 172 -0.42 -4.85 -6.67
C TYR A 172 1.05 -4.53 -6.39
N GLY A 173 1.45 -4.41 -5.13
CA GLY A 173 2.86 -4.25 -4.74
C GLY A 173 3.71 -5.45 -5.15
N GLY A 174 3.13 -6.65 -5.18
CA GLY A 174 3.80 -7.85 -5.70
C GLY A 174 4.08 -7.81 -7.21
N LYS A 175 3.39 -6.96 -7.98
CA LYS A 175 3.72 -6.70 -9.39
C LYS A 175 4.92 -5.78 -9.51
N ILE A 176 5.03 -4.81 -8.61
CA ILE A 176 6.11 -3.82 -8.57
C ILE A 176 7.40 -4.42 -8.02
N ALA A 177 7.34 -5.30 -7.02
CA ALA A 177 8.51 -5.95 -6.41
C ALA A 177 9.49 -6.61 -7.42
N PRO A 178 9.06 -7.47 -8.36
CA PRO A 178 9.95 -8.02 -9.38
C PRO A 178 10.45 -6.96 -10.37
N MET A 179 9.70 -5.89 -10.62
CA MET A 179 10.16 -4.78 -11.45
C MET A 179 11.29 -4.01 -10.77
N VAL A 180 11.19 -3.75 -9.46
CA VAL A 180 12.28 -3.15 -8.68
C VAL A 180 13.50 -4.07 -8.65
N ALA A 181 13.30 -5.38 -8.46
CA ALA A 181 14.39 -6.35 -8.52
C ALA A 181 15.09 -6.35 -9.89
N LEU A 182 14.34 -6.18 -10.98
CA LEU A 182 14.88 -6.00 -12.32
C LEU A 182 15.69 -4.70 -12.45
N GLU A 183 15.22 -3.58 -11.90
CA GLU A 183 15.97 -2.32 -11.90
C GLU A 183 17.28 -2.45 -11.09
N ILE A 184 17.29 -3.16 -9.96
CA ILE A 184 18.51 -3.46 -9.21
C ILE A 184 19.48 -4.30 -10.06
N ALA A 185 18.97 -5.31 -10.76
CA ALA A 185 19.78 -6.18 -11.62
C ALA A 185 20.42 -5.41 -12.77
N LYS A 186 19.67 -4.51 -13.41
CA LYS A 186 20.20 -3.62 -14.46
C LYS A 186 21.17 -2.60 -13.88
N GLY A 187 20.84 -2.00 -12.75
CA GLY A 187 21.62 -0.99 -12.07
C GLY A 187 23.02 -1.47 -11.69
N GLY A 188 23.15 -2.72 -11.23
CA GLY A 188 24.47 -3.35 -11.01
C GLY A 188 25.35 -3.42 -12.26
N VAL A 189 24.76 -3.46 -13.46
CA VAL A 189 25.50 -3.51 -14.73
C VAL A 189 26.00 -2.12 -15.17
N TYR A 190 25.34 -1.03 -14.76
CA TYR A 190 25.64 0.34 -15.22
C TYR A 190 26.26 1.24 -14.13
N ASP A 191 25.93 1.05 -12.86
CA ASP A 191 26.34 1.89 -11.73
C ASP A 191 27.56 1.30 -10.99
N ASN A 192 28.69 1.18 -11.68
CA ASN A 192 30.00 0.78 -11.11
C ASN A 192 30.40 1.53 -9.82
N GLU A 193 29.69 2.58 -9.40
CA GLU A 193 29.90 3.35 -8.17
C GLU A 193 29.40 2.68 -6.88
N LEU A 194 28.30 1.90 -6.88
CA LEU A 194 27.86 1.21 -5.65
C LEU A 194 28.79 0.02 -5.31
N VAL A 195 29.50 -0.49 -6.31
CA VAL A 195 30.54 -1.53 -6.22
C VAL A 195 31.83 -0.97 -5.57
N ILE A 196 32.01 0.35 -5.52
CA ILE A 196 33.25 0.97 -4.99
C ILE A 196 33.32 0.90 -3.46
N ILE A 197 32.23 0.62 -2.74
CA ILE A 197 32.28 0.53 -1.28
C ILE A 197 32.89 -0.81 -0.81
N ASN A 198 33.08 -1.83 -1.67
CA ASN A 198 33.77 -3.08 -1.29
C ASN A 198 34.71 -3.70 -2.34
N SER A 199 34.97 -3.07 -3.49
CA SER A 199 35.96 -3.59 -4.45
C SER A 199 37.40 -3.26 -4.04
N SER A 200 37.91 -3.94 -3.01
CA SER A 200 39.36 -4.12 -2.84
C SER A 200 39.88 -5.45 -3.38
N GLU A 201 39.00 -6.36 -3.81
CA GLU A 201 39.39 -7.60 -4.50
C GLU A 201 38.37 -7.90 -5.59
N GLY A 202 38.84 -7.98 -6.85
CA GLY A 202 38.01 -8.09 -8.04
C GLY A 202 37.07 -9.30 -8.05
N LYS A 203 35.85 -9.08 -7.54
CA LYS A 203 34.71 -9.97 -7.67
C LYS A 203 33.65 -9.28 -8.53
N ASN A 204 33.18 -10.02 -9.53
CA ASN A 204 32.17 -9.58 -10.48
C ASN A 204 30.89 -9.12 -9.77
N VAL A 205 30.29 -8.07 -10.33
CA VAL A 205 29.07 -7.41 -9.86
C VAL A 205 27.83 -8.32 -9.95
N ASP A 206 27.94 -9.46 -10.64
CA ASP A 206 26.86 -10.42 -10.86
C ASP A 206 26.50 -11.31 -9.64
N GLU A 207 27.33 -11.40 -8.60
CA GLU A 207 27.01 -12.23 -7.41
C GLU A 207 26.19 -11.50 -6.33
N GLU A 208 25.90 -10.20 -6.48
CA GLU A 208 25.34 -9.36 -5.41
C GLU A 208 23.96 -8.76 -5.67
N LEU A 209 23.11 -9.40 -6.50
CA LEU A 209 21.65 -9.29 -6.28
C LEU A 209 21.31 -10.15 -5.05
N LYS A 210 21.58 -9.67 -3.83
CA LYS A 210 21.73 -10.53 -2.62
C LYS A 210 20.44 -11.14 -2.04
N GLN A 211 19.54 -11.70 -2.84
CA GLN A 211 19.00 -13.07 -2.70
C GLN A 211 17.69 -13.30 -3.48
N GLY A 212 16.81 -12.30 -3.66
CA GLY A 212 15.58 -12.49 -4.45
C GLY A 212 14.44 -11.51 -4.15
N TYR A 213 13.25 -11.83 -4.64
CA TYR A 213 12.02 -11.10 -4.33
C TYR A 213 10.94 -12.06 -3.80
N ILE A 214 9.98 -11.52 -3.03
CA ILE A 214 8.88 -12.27 -2.43
C ILE A 214 7.57 -11.62 -2.88
N VAL A 215 6.65 -12.40 -3.44
CA VAL A 215 5.34 -11.91 -3.88
C VAL A 215 4.22 -12.67 -3.17
N GLY A 216 3.41 -11.94 -2.39
CA GLY A 216 2.17 -12.44 -1.81
C GLY A 216 1.00 -12.10 -2.72
N ASN A 217 0.09 -13.06 -2.94
CA ASN A 217 -1.21 -12.89 -3.59
C ASN A 217 -1.23 -11.89 -4.77
N SER A 218 -0.21 -11.94 -5.62
CA SER A 218 0.10 -10.84 -6.52
C SER A 218 -0.67 -10.93 -7.83
N ARG A 219 -0.97 -9.75 -8.40
CA ARG A 219 -1.41 -9.62 -9.78
C ARG A 219 -0.22 -9.84 -10.72
N THR A 220 -0.27 -10.89 -11.54
CA THR A 220 0.83 -11.27 -12.43
C THR A 220 0.47 -11.05 -13.89
N ASP A 221 -0.58 -11.71 -14.36
CA ASP A 221 -1.11 -11.60 -15.71
C ASP A 221 -2.62 -11.40 -15.59
N ALA A 222 -3.08 -10.19 -15.91
CA ALA A 222 -4.48 -9.84 -15.72
C ALA A 222 -5.45 -10.75 -16.49
N ASN A 223 -5.06 -11.31 -17.63
CA ASN A 223 -5.92 -12.24 -18.33
C ASN A 223 -5.94 -13.58 -17.58
N LYS A 224 -4.77 -14.19 -17.32
CA LYS A 224 -4.68 -15.48 -16.64
C LYS A 224 -5.28 -15.46 -15.23
N ASP A 225 -4.97 -14.44 -14.44
CA ASP A 225 -5.47 -14.27 -13.08
C ASP A 225 -7.01 -14.18 -13.08
N ASN A 226 -7.60 -13.49 -14.06
CA ASN A 226 -9.06 -13.41 -14.19
C ASN A 226 -9.66 -14.69 -14.78
N ASN A 227 -8.96 -15.35 -15.69
CA ASN A 227 -9.41 -16.57 -16.33
C ASN A 227 -9.49 -17.72 -15.31
N GLU A 228 -8.52 -17.80 -14.40
CA GLU A 228 -8.47 -18.84 -13.37
C GLU A 228 -9.59 -18.74 -12.32
N LYS A 229 -10.32 -17.62 -12.29
CA LYS A 229 -11.49 -17.44 -11.41
C LYS A 229 -12.54 -18.52 -11.63
N VAL A 230 -12.82 -18.90 -12.88
CA VAL A 230 -13.86 -19.90 -13.20
C VAL A 230 -13.47 -21.31 -12.70
N PRO A 231 -12.27 -21.85 -13.02
CA PRO A 231 -11.79 -23.09 -12.42
C PRO A 231 -11.66 -23.04 -10.89
N TYR A 232 -11.21 -21.91 -10.33
CA TYR A 232 -11.12 -21.74 -8.87
C TYR A 232 -12.49 -21.82 -8.22
N ALA A 233 -13.50 -21.16 -8.80
CA ALA A 233 -14.89 -21.24 -8.36
C ALA A 233 -15.39 -22.67 -8.23
N HIS A 234 -15.14 -23.46 -9.27
CA HIS A 234 -15.57 -24.85 -9.34
C HIS A 234 -14.90 -25.70 -8.26
N ARG A 235 -13.57 -25.58 -8.11
CA ARG A 235 -12.81 -26.33 -7.09
C ARG A 235 -13.19 -25.96 -5.65
N MET A 236 -13.68 -24.74 -5.44
CA MET A 236 -14.19 -24.28 -4.15
C MET A 236 -15.70 -24.51 -3.98
N ALA A 237 -16.33 -25.28 -4.89
CA ALA A 237 -17.77 -25.59 -4.91
C ALA A 237 -18.69 -24.34 -4.95
N LEU A 238 -18.20 -23.23 -5.53
CA LEU A 238 -18.96 -22.00 -5.72
C LEU A 238 -19.84 -22.03 -6.98
N ILE A 239 -19.56 -22.92 -7.93
CA ILE A 239 -20.38 -23.20 -9.11
C ILE A 239 -20.54 -24.72 -9.27
N SER A 240 -21.65 -25.16 -9.87
CA SER A 240 -21.94 -26.58 -10.11
C SER A 240 -21.04 -27.19 -11.19
N ASP A 241 -20.88 -28.51 -11.15
CA ASP A 241 -20.20 -29.27 -12.20
C ASP A 241 -20.81 -29.00 -13.58
N GLU A 242 -22.15 -28.97 -13.69
CA GLU A 242 -22.87 -28.68 -14.93
C GLU A 242 -22.48 -27.31 -15.53
N HIS A 243 -22.44 -26.25 -14.71
CA HIS A 243 -22.07 -24.92 -15.21
C HIS A 243 -20.60 -24.85 -15.59
N PHE A 244 -19.72 -25.48 -14.82
CA PHE A 244 -18.29 -25.51 -15.13
C PHE A 244 -18.02 -26.30 -16.40
N GLU A 245 -18.61 -27.48 -16.57
CA GLU A 245 -18.44 -28.32 -17.76
C GLU A 245 -18.97 -27.62 -19.02
N LEU A 246 -20.12 -26.93 -18.92
CA LEU A 246 -20.67 -26.15 -20.02
C LEU A 246 -19.76 -24.98 -20.39
N ALA A 247 -19.22 -24.24 -19.41
CA ALA A 247 -18.29 -23.15 -19.66
C ALA A 247 -16.98 -23.66 -20.26
N ASN A 248 -16.40 -24.71 -19.69
CA ASN A 248 -15.14 -25.28 -20.16
C ASN A 248 -15.25 -25.83 -21.60
N SER A 249 -16.34 -26.54 -21.91
CA SER A 249 -16.57 -27.08 -23.25
C SER A 249 -16.91 -26.01 -24.28
N SER A 250 -17.72 -25.00 -23.92
CA SER A 250 -18.15 -23.95 -24.85
C SER A 250 -17.09 -22.88 -25.10
N CYS A 251 -16.30 -22.55 -24.08
CA CYS A 251 -15.30 -21.48 -24.12
C CYS A 251 -13.88 -21.97 -24.38
N HIS A 252 -13.65 -23.28 -24.38
CA HIS A 252 -12.33 -23.89 -24.60
C HIS A 252 -11.23 -23.33 -23.67
N GLY A 253 -11.61 -22.99 -22.43
CA GLY A 253 -10.71 -22.43 -21.43
C GLY A 253 -10.47 -20.92 -21.51
N GLU A 254 -11.12 -20.16 -22.40
CA GLU A 254 -11.04 -18.70 -22.49
C GLU A 254 -12.31 -18.03 -21.93
N TYR A 255 -12.25 -17.56 -20.70
CA TYR A 255 -13.38 -17.06 -19.92
C TYR A 255 -13.42 -15.53 -19.78
N VAL A 256 -12.35 -14.84 -20.18
CA VAL A 256 -12.20 -13.39 -19.98
C VAL A 256 -12.54 -12.63 -21.26
N ASN A 257 -11.94 -13.04 -22.38
CA ASN A 257 -12.13 -12.42 -23.69
C ASN A 257 -12.64 -13.46 -24.70
N PRO A 258 -13.83 -14.04 -24.47
CA PRO A 258 -14.41 -15.00 -25.39
C PRO A 258 -14.74 -14.34 -26.73
N ASP A 259 -14.74 -15.14 -27.80
CA ASP A 259 -15.25 -14.71 -29.11
C ASP A 259 -16.70 -14.18 -28.96
N PRO A 260 -16.99 -12.92 -29.33
CA PRO A 260 -18.31 -12.34 -29.21
C PRO A 260 -19.37 -13.05 -30.07
N GLU A 261 -18.97 -13.82 -31.09
CA GLU A 261 -19.88 -14.61 -31.93
C GLU A 261 -20.15 -16.00 -31.35
N ASN A 262 -19.37 -16.46 -30.36
CA ASN A 262 -19.59 -17.73 -29.69
C ASN A 262 -20.70 -17.61 -28.63
N ILE A 263 -21.94 -17.64 -29.09
CA ILE A 263 -23.14 -17.51 -28.25
C ILE A 263 -23.17 -18.59 -27.15
N GLN A 264 -22.70 -19.80 -27.43
CA GLN A 264 -22.67 -20.89 -26.44
C GLN A 264 -21.73 -20.56 -25.29
N CYS A 265 -20.52 -20.07 -25.60
CA CYS A 265 -19.58 -19.61 -24.57
C CYS A 265 -20.14 -18.42 -23.79
N LEU A 266 -20.70 -17.41 -24.47
CA LEU A 266 -21.29 -16.26 -23.79
C LEU A 266 -22.44 -16.65 -22.86
N TYR A 267 -23.27 -17.61 -23.28
CA TYR A 267 -24.34 -18.17 -22.46
C TYR A 267 -23.79 -18.95 -21.26
N ALA A 268 -22.80 -19.81 -21.48
CA ALA A 268 -22.16 -20.57 -20.41
C ALA A 268 -21.46 -19.65 -19.40
N LEU A 269 -20.74 -18.63 -19.87
CA LEU A 269 -20.14 -17.60 -19.03
C LEU A 269 -21.18 -16.74 -18.35
N ARG A 270 -22.34 -16.53 -18.96
CA ARG A 270 -23.46 -15.86 -18.30
C ARG A 270 -23.97 -16.72 -17.16
N LEU A 271 -24.17 -18.03 -17.33
CA LEU A 271 -24.55 -18.93 -16.24
C LEU A 271 -23.49 -18.99 -15.15
N VAL A 272 -22.21 -19.05 -15.52
CA VAL A 272 -21.11 -18.95 -14.57
C VAL A 272 -21.14 -17.60 -13.87
N LYS A 273 -21.27 -16.46 -14.56
CA LYS A 273 -21.35 -15.12 -13.95
C LYS A 273 -22.63 -14.93 -13.13
N GLU A 274 -23.73 -15.56 -13.49
CA GLU A 274 -24.98 -15.59 -12.74
C GLU A 274 -24.85 -16.46 -11.47
N ASN A 275 -23.84 -17.33 -11.38
CA ASN A 275 -23.47 -18.06 -10.16
C ASN A 275 -22.23 -17.48 -9.45
N TYR A 276 -21.33 -16.83 -10.18
CA TYR A 276 -20.04 -16.29 -9.75
C TYR A 276 -20.09 -14.80 -9.40
N ASN A 277 -21.18 -14.13 -9.78
CA ASN A 277 -21.72 -12.99 -9.06
C ASN A 277 -23.10 -13.41 -8.57
N TYR A 278 -23.25 -13.64 -7.27
CA TYR A 278 -24.30 -12.93 -6.53
C TYR A 278 -25.74 -13.00 -7.09
N VAL A 279 -26.16 -14.03 -7.85
CA VAL A 279 -27.43 -13.96 -8.60
C VAL A 279 -28.28 -15.20 -8.35
N THR A 280 -27.85 -16.44 -8.46
CA THR A 280 -28.73 -17.59 -8.11
C THR A 280 -28.98 -17.74 -6.61
N SER A 281 -27.94 -17.69 -5.76
CA SER A 281 -28.09 -17.65 -4.30
C SER A 281 -28.69 -16.34 -3.80
N TYR A 282 -28.45 -15.23 -4.50
CA TYR A 282 -29.10 -13.94 -4.23
C TYR A 282 -30.56 -13.89 -4.68
N PHE A 283 -30.94 -14.47 -5.81
CA PHE A 283 -32.33 -14.52 -6.27
C PHE A 283 -33.09 -15.57 -5.48
N TRP A 284 -32.48 -16.70 -5.11
CA TRP A 284 -33.08 -17.71 -4.24
C TRP A 284 -33.21 -17.22 -2.81
N ALA A 285 -32.13 -16.72 -2.19
CA ALA A 285 -32.16 -16.24 -0.81
C ALA A 285 -32.74 -14.82 -0.66
N ASN A 286 -32.98 -14.12 -1.78
CA ASN A 286 -33.80 -12.89 -1.82
C ASN A 286 -35.11 -13.04 -2.60
N ASN A 287 -35.57 -14.27 -2.81
CA ASN A 287 -36.92 -14.57 -3.24
C ASN A 287 -37.86 -14.34 -2.05
N GLU A 288 -38.93 -13.56 -2.20
CA GLU A 288 -39.88 -13.25 -1.12
C GLU A 288 -40.43 -14.51 -0.44
N THR A 289 -40.70 -15.57 -1.20
CA THR A 289 -41.23 -16.84 -0.68
C THR A 289 -40.20 -17.59 0.18
N VAL A 290 -38.92 -17.52 -0.17
CA VAL A 290 -37.83 -18.14 0.61
C VAL A 290 -37.52 -17.31 1.86
N GLN A 291 -37.59 -15.98 1.75
CA GLN A 291 -37.42 -15.05 2.86
C GLN A 291 -38.51 -15.17 3.92
N GLU A 292 -39.77 -15.32 3.49
CA GLU A 292 -40.90 -15.60 4.38
C GLU A 292 -40.76 -16.96 5.07
N ALA A 293 -40.34 -18.00 4.33
CA ALA A 293 -40.16 -19.34 4.89
C ALA A 293 -39.03 -19.42 5.94
N LEU A 294 -38.02 -18.55 5.85
CA LEU A 294 -36.85 -18.54 6.73
C LEU A 294 -36.87 -17.40 7.77
N HIS A 295 -37.83 -16.48 7.69
CA HIS A 295 -37.89 -15.24 8.50
C HIS A 295 -36.69 -14.29 8.33
N ILE A 296 -36.12 -14.15 7.12
CA ILE A 296 -34.92 -13.34 6.85
C ILE A 296 -35.19 -12.33 5.72
N LYS A 297 -34.85 -11.05 5.91
CA LYS A 297 -35.20 -9.93 4.99
C LYS A 297 -34.35 -9.81 3.70
N LYS A 298 -33.07 -10.23 3.72
CA LYS A 298 -32.15 -10.26 2.56
C LYS A 298 -30.86 -11.02 2.93
N CYS A 299 -30.65 -12.22 2.40
CA CYS A 299 -29.65 -13.16 2.92
C CYS A 299 -28.20 -12.89 2.48
N THR A 300 -27.98 -12.24 1.33
CA THR A 300 -26.64 -12.04 0.74
C THR A 300 -26.23 -10.57 0.62
N SER A 301 -27.14 -9.62 0.91
CA SER A 301 -26.83 -8.18 0.84
C SER A 301 -25.78 -7.72 1.85
N ARG A 302 -25.49 -8.58 2.83
CA ARG A 302 -24.49 -8.36 3.87
C ARG A 302 -23.25 -9.22 3.65
N ILE A 303 -22.90 -9.71 2.46
CA ILE A 303 -21.64 -10.46 2.21
C ILE A 303 -20.65 -9.62 1.38
N TYR A 304 -19.39 -9.54 1.81
CA TYR A 304 -18.34 -8.80 1.11
C TYR A 304 -17.78 -9.62 -0.07
N GLU A 305 -17.78 -9.02 -1.27
CA GLU A 305 -17.47 -9.74 -2.51
C GLU A 305 -16.00 -10.18 -2.62
N ASN A 306 -15.08 -9.47 -1.98
CA ASN A 306 -13.66 -9.85 -1.97
C ASN A 306 -13.32 -10.85 -0.85
N HIS A 307 -14.13 -10.91 0.22
CA HIS A 307 -13.98 -11.88 1.32
C HIS A 307 -15.35 -12.41 1.71
N ILE A 308 -15.75 -13.53 1.09
CA ILE A 308 -17.10 -14.12 1.22
C ILE A 308 -17.46 -14.59 2.64
N LEU A 309 -16.48 -14.67 3.54
CA LEU A 309 -16.66 -14.99 4.96
C LEU A 309 -16.94 -13.74 5.82
N GLU A 310 -16.88 -12.56 5.23
CA GLU A 310 -17.01 -11.27 5.92
C GLU A 310 -18.29 -10.54 5.54
N PRO A 311 -18.83 -9.71 6.45
CA PRO A 311 -20.00 -8.94 6.14
C PRO A 311 -19.71 -7.84 5.09
N LYS A 312 -20.70 -7.49 4.25
CA LYS A 312 -20.63 -6.37 3.31
C LYS A 312 -20.67 -5.07 4.10
N CYS A 313 -19.51 -4.45 4.24
CA CYS A 313 -19.34 -3.18 4.93
C CYS A 313 -19.38 -2.03 3.92
N LYS A 314 -19.83 -0.83 4.36
CA LYS A 314 -19.67 0.38 3.56
C LYS A 314 -18.18 0.58 3.25
N PHE A 315 -17.83 0.89 1.99
CA PHE A 315 -16.46 1.22 1.62
C PHE A 315 -16.12 2.61 2.16
N MET A 316 -15.21 2.68 3.13
CA MET A 316 -14.87 3.92 3.83
C MET A 316 -13.58 4.48 3.23
N SER A 317 -13.72 5.26 2.15
CA SER A 317 -12.64 6.06 1.59
C SER A 317 -13.08 7.52 1.56
N PRO A 318 -12.27 8.49 2.04
CA PRO A 318 -12.58 9.92 1.97
C PRO A 318 -12.77 10.46 0.54
N ARG A 319 -12.45 9.66 -0.48
CA ARG A 319 -12.77 9.95 -1.89
C ARG A 319 -13.26 8.69 -2.61
N PRO A 320 -14.40 8.73 -3.31
CA PRO A 320 -14.79 7.67 -4.23
C PRO A 320 -13.84 7.69 -5.44
N ASN A 321 -13.33 6.52 -5.81
CA ASN A 321 -12.59 6.36 -7.06
C ASN A 321 -13.57 6.51 -8.25
N ILE A 322 -13.24 7.40 -9.18
CA ILE A 322 -14.10 7.84 -10.31
C ILE A 322 -14.26 6.73 -11.40
N SER A 323 -13.71 5.53 -11.19
CA SER A 323 -13.70 4.45 -12.17
C SER A 323 -14.88 3.47 -12.08
N GLN A 324 -15.85 3.69 -11.19
CA GLN A 324 -17.10 2.93 -11.14
C GLN A 324 -18.30 3.86 -11.36
N PRO A 325 -19.32 3.48 -12.16
CA PRO A 325 -20.51 4.28 -12.34
C PRO A 325 -21.33 4.21 -11.04
N LEU A 326 -21.08 5.14 -10.12
CA LEU A 326 -21.76 5.23 -8.83
C LEU A 326 -22.82 6.32 -8.88
N GLN A 327 -24.03 5.90 -9.20
CA GLN A 327 -25.25 6.60 -8.83
C GLN A 327 -25.45 6.40 -7.31
N HIS A 328 -25.44 7.51 -6.55
CA HIS A 328 -25.77 7.64 -5.11
C HIS A 328 -24.74 7.20 -4.07
N PHE A 329 -23.65 7.97 -3.89
CA PHE A 329 -22.96 8.03 -2.60
C PHE A 329 -22.67 9.49 -2.24
N LEU A 330 -23.58 10.07 -1.45
CA LEU A 330 -23.36 11.30 -0.71
C LEU A 330 -22.59 10.96 0.56
N GLU A 331 -21.40 11.54 0.70
CA GLU A 331 -20.84 12.12 1.93
C GLU A 331 -21.19 11.41 3.25
N ASP A 332 -20.30 10.55 3.75
CA ASP A 332 -20.30 10.18 5.18
C ASP A 332 -19.15 10.92 5.90
N ASP A 333 -19.48 11.65 6.96
CA ASP A 333 -18.60 12.42 7.86
C ASP A 333 -17.87 11.46 8.82
N PRO A 334 -16.57 11.66 9.14
CA PRO A 334 -15.86 10.85 10.13
C PRO A 334 -16.57 10.69 11.48
N VAL A 335 -17.40 11.65 11.89
CA VAL A 335 -18.18 11.59 13.14
C VAL A 335 -19.28 10.52 13.10
N ASP A 336 -19.85 10.20 11.93
CA ASP A 336 -20.83 9.11 11.78
C ASP A 336 -20.19 7.71 11.89
N LEU A 337 -18.86 7.62 11.79
CA LEU A 337 -18.10 6.36 11.91
C LEU A 337 -18.07 5.81 13.34
N LEU A 338 -18.09 6.69 14.34
CA LEU A 338 -18.07 6.32 15.77
C LEU A 338 -19.44 5.88 16.29
N SER A 339 -20.50 6.31 15.59
CA SER A 339 -21.88 5.91 15.87
C SER A 339 -22.16 4.48 15.41
N LEU A 340 -21.47 4.02 14.35
CA LEU A 340 -21.63 2.68 13.78
C LEU A 340 -20.97 1.56 14.61
N SER A 341 -19.91 1.85 15.37
CA SER A 341 -19.22 0.86 16.21
C SER A 341 -19.98 0.50 17.49
N LYS A 342 -21.02 1.26 17.86
CA LYS A 342 -21.82 1.06 19.08
C LYS A 342 -23.14 0.32 18.86
N GLU A 343 -23.55 0.09 17.61
CA GLU A 343 -24.64 -0.83 17.33
C GLU A 343 -24.12 -2.27 17.28
N GLU A 344 -24.97 -3.26 17.58
CA GLU A 344 -24.71 -4.71 17.47
C GLU A 344 -24.47 -5.16 16.01
N GLN A 345 -23.56 -4.50 15.29
CA GLN A 345 -23.20 -4.83 13.92
C GLN A 345 -22.00 -5.79 13.90
N PRO A 346 -22.00 -6.78 12.99
CA PRO A 346 -20.89 -7.70 12.84
C PRO A 346 -19.61 -6.93 12.45
N TRP A 347 -18.48 -7.34 13.01
CA TRP A 347 -17.16 -6.74 12.75
C TRP A 347 -16.88 -6.62 11.25
N CYS A 348 -16.34 -5.47 10.85
CA CYS A 348 -16.01 -5.14 9.47
C CYS A 348 -14.50 -4.94 9.29
N ARG A 349 -13.92 -5.58 8.27
CA ARG A 349 -12.52 -5.36 7.86
C ARG A 349 -12.20 -3.88 7.60
N ASN A 350 -13.17 -3.12 7.10
CA ASN A 350 -13.00 -1.68 6.88
C ASN A 350 -12.77 -0.88 8.18
N TYR A 351 -13.21 -1.38 9.34
CA TYR A 351 -12.95 -0.74 10.64
C TYR A 351 -11.45 -0.71 10.99
N ASN A 352 -10.67 -1.66 10.49
CA ASN A 352 -9.22 -1.64 10.65
C ASN A 352 -8.60 -0.39 9.98
N TYR A 353 -9.20 0.14 8.91
CA TYR A 353 -8.73 1.36 8.26
C TYR A 353 -9.10 2.61 9.05
N VAL A 354 -10.21 2.61 9.80
CA VAL A 354 -10.62 3.76 10.61
C VAL A 354 -9.60 4.06 11.68
N THR A 355 -9.11 3.03 12.39
CA THR A 355 -8.04 3.20 13.38
C THR A 355 -6.78 3.78 12.73
N SER A 356 -6.35 3.24 11.59
CA SER A 356 -5.19 3.77 10.86
C SER A 356 -5.39 5.21 10.40
N TYR A 357 -6.60 5.57 9.98
CA TYR A 357 -6.95 6.92 9.54
C TYR A 357 -6.94 7.90 10.71
N VAL A 358 -7.62 7.58 11.82
CA VAL A 358 -7.66 8.44 13.00
C VAL A 358 -6.25 8.63 13.55
N TRP A 359 -5.46 7.57 13.62
CA TRP A 359 -4.09 7.62 14.08
C TRP A 359 -3.19 8.47 13.18
N ALA A 360 -3.17 8.20 11.87
CA ALA A 360 -2.29 8.92 10.93
C ALA A 360 -2.64 10.41 10.80
N ASN A 361 -3.87 10.81 11.14
CA ASN A 361 -4.35 12.19 11.09
C ASN A 361 -4.28 12.93 12.42
N ASP A 362 -3.85 12.28 13.50
CA ASP A 362 -3.61 12.95 14.77
C ASP A 362 -2.33 13.81 14.69
N GLU A 363 -2.42 15.07 15.12
CA GLU A 363 -1.30 16.02 15.06
C GLU A 363 -0.10 15.54 15.90
N THR A 364 -0.34 14.91 17.06
CA THR A 364 0.72 14.41 17.92
C THR A 364 1.42 13.19 17.32
N VAL A 365 0.68 12.37 16.57
CA VAL A 365 1.25 11.28 15.77
C VAL A 365 2.12 11.82 14.64
N GLN A 366 1.62 12.80 13.88
CA GLN A 366 2.39 13.40 12.79
C GLN A 366 3.66 14.08 13.31
N GLU A 367 3.59 14.75 14.46
CA GLU A 367 4.76 15.31 15.13
C GLU A 367 5.75 14.22 15.55
N ALA A 368 5.26 13.14 16.18
CA ALA A 368 6.09 12.03 16.63
C ALA A 368 6.77 11.28 15.47
N LEU A 369 6.11 11.18 14.30
CA LEU A 369 6.68 10.56 13.11
C LEU A 369 7.54 11.53 12.28
N HIS A 370 7.64 12.79 12.67
CA HIS A 370 8.31 13.88 11.93
C HIS A 370 7.76 14.07 10.52
N ILE A 371 6.44 13.98 10.36
CA ILE A 371 5.75 14.24 9.10
C ILE A 371 5.94 15.71 8.72
N ARG A 372 6.35 15.94 7.47
CA ARG A 372 6.49 17.31 6.96
C ARG A 372 5.10 17.94 6.83
N LYS A 373 4.95 19.19 7.29
CA LYS A 373 3.67 19.92 7.15
C LYS A 373 3.23 19.92 5.68
N ALA A 374 1.97 19.53 5.46
CA ALA A 374 1.35 19.34 4.14
C ALA A 374 1.82 18.12 3.31
N ALA A 375 2.57 17.18 3.90
CA ALA A 375 2.84 15.88 3.31
C ALA A 375 1.69 14.89 3.57
N GLY A 376 1.36 14.07 2.56
CA GLY A 376 0.37 12.99 2.65
C GLY A 376 -1.00 13.27 2.01
N HIS A 377 -1.85 12.23 1.98
CA HIS A 377 -3.20 12.24 1.37
C HIS A 377 -4.20 13.19 2.03
N THR A 378 -3.95 13.64 3.25
CA THR A 378 -4.74 14.70 3.84
C THR A 378 -4.15 16.03 3.45
N ALA A 379 -4.84 16.69 2.51
CA ALA A 379 -4.74 18.13 2.38
C ALA A 379 -4.67 18.70 3.80
N PRO A 380 -3.66 19.54 4.15
CA PRO A 380 -3.77 20.32 5.36
C PRO A 380 -5.16 20.92 5.33
N GLU A 381 -5.93 20.77 6.41
CA GLU A 381 -7.33 21.18 6.53
C GLU A 381 -7.49 22.66 6.18
N TYR A 382 -7.41 23.01 4.90
CA TYR A 382 -7.65 24.34 4.44
C TYR A 382 -9.14 24.40 4.26
N LYS A 383 -9.79 24.73 5.37
CA LYS A 383 -11.15 25.24 5.39
C LYS A 383 -12.17 24.20 4.88
N PRO A 384 -12.37 23.07 5.61
CA PRO A 384 -13.30 22.00 5.22
C PRO A 384 -14.70 22.51 4.87
N ARG A 385 -15.21 23.47 5.67
CA ARG A 385 -16.49 24.14 5.41
C ARG A 385 -16.50 24.92 4.09
N GLN A 386 -15.42 25.60 3.72
CA GLN A 386 -15.36 26.37 2.48
C GLN A 386 -15.20 25.46 1.25
N CYS A 387 -14.40 24.39 1.35
CA CYS A 387 -14.31 23.38 0.28
C CYS A 387 -15.65 22.67 0.06
N PHE A 388 -16.34 22.32 1.14
CA PHE A 388 -17.70 21.78 1.10
C PHE A 388 -18.69 22.77 0.48
N THR A 389 -18.60 24.05 0.87
CA THR A 389 -19.45 25.11 0.28
C THR A 389 -19.17 25.29 -1.22
N MET A 390 -17.91 25.17 -1.65
CA MET A 390 -17.52 25.24 -3.07
C MET A 390 -18.07 24.06 -3.87
N ILE A 391 -17.91 22.84 -3.37
CA ILE A 391 -18.44 21.62 -4.00
C ILE A 391 -19.96 21.64 -4.05
N LYS A 392 -20.63 22.07 -2.96
CA LYS A 392 -22.08 22.19 -2.91
C LYS A 392 -22.60 23.23 -3.92
N ARG A 393 -21.88 24.34 -4.13
CA ARG A 393 -22.21 25.36 -5.16
C ARG A 393 -22.00 24.82 -6.57
N TRP A 394 -20.91 24.09 -6.81
CA TRP A 394 -20.61 23.47 -8.11
C TRP A 394 -21.63 22.38 -8.49
N LEU A 395 -21.90 21.43 -7.59
CA LEU A 395 -22.89 20.36 -7.84
C LEU A 395 -24.33 20.87 -7.96
N SER A 396 -24.60 22.07 -7.44
CA SER A 396 -25.90 22.75 -7.60
C SER A 396 -25.99 23.64 -8.85
N LEU A 397 -24.99 23.59 -9.75
CA LEU A 397 -24.89 24.39 -10.99
C LEU A 397 -24.98 25.92 -10.78
N TYR A 398 -24.67 26.41 -9.59
CA TYR A 398 -24.51 27.86 -9.39
C TYR A 398 -23.11 28.28 -9.84
N PRO A 399 -22.96 29.35 -10.64
CA PRO A 399 -21.64 29.87 -10.98
C PRO A 399 -20.93 30.37 -9.72
N LEU A 400 -19.60 30.16 -9.70
CA LEU A 400 -18.70 30.44 -8.57
C LEU A 400 -18.74 31.91 -8.14
#